data_AF-A0A329QQP4-F1
#
_entry.id   AF-A0A329QQP4-F1
#
_cell.length_a   1.000
_cell.length_b   1.000
_cell.length_c   1.000
_cell.angle_alpha   90.00
_cell.angle_beta   90.00
_cell.angle_gamma   90.00
#
_symmetry.space_group_name_H-M   'P 1'
#
loop_
_entity.id
_entity.type
_entity.pdbx_description
1 polymer ?
#
loop_
_entity_poly.entity_id
_entity_poly.type
_entity_poly.pdbx_seq_one_letter_code
_entity_poly.pdbx_strand_id
1 'polypeptide(L)'
;MSAGESVSLDALNEQTTAWQDAVRRAEDGQSVAIIAHGEHVADVVPSGELDRLRETIEVLSDPAARAALEEADRSIEEGDVVEGVDAIRALVEGRK
;
A
#
# COMPACT_ATOMS: atom_id res chain seq x y z
N MET A 1 -46.66 10.39 5.83
CA MET A 1 -46.45 9.47 6.96
C MET A 1 -45.18 8.69 6.66
N SER A 2 -44.07 9.10 7.28
CA SER A 2 -42.76 8.44 7.10
C SER A 2 -42.64 7.41 8.22
N ALA A 3 -42.63 6.13 7.86
CA ALA A 3 -42.34 5.05 8.80
C ALA A 3 -40.84 5.08 9.07
N GLY A 4 -40.46 5.56 10.25
CA GLY A 4 -39.11 5.41 10.77
C GLY A 4 -38.84 3.92 10.94
N GLU A 5 -37.87 3.41 10.20
CA GLU A 5 -37.36 2.05 10.29
C GLU A 5 -36.83 1.82 11.71
N SER A 6 -37.52 1.00 12.50
CA SER A 6 -37.03 0.56 13.80
C SER A 6 -35.93 -0.47 13.55
N VAL A 7 -34.69 0.00 13.37
CA VAL A 7 -33.54 -0.89 13.31
C VAL A 7 -33.42 -1.60 14.67
N SER A 8 -33.42 -2.94 14.65
CA SER A 8 -33.24 -3.72 15.89
C SER A 8 -31.84 -3.47 16.45
N LEU A 9 -31.75 -3.36 17.78
CA LEU A 9 -30.47 -3.26 18.49
C LEU A 9 -29.53 -4.43 18.15
N ASP A 10 -30.09 -5.62 17.90
CA ASP A 10 -29.32 -6.81 17.52
C ASP A 10 -28.65 -6.63 16.14
N ALA A 11 -29.38 -6.08 15.17
CA ALA A 11 -28.85 -5.83 13.83
C ALA A 11 -27.72 -4.78 13.84
N LEU A 12 -27.85 -3.73 14.68
CA LEU A 12 -26.78 -2.75 14.89
C LEU A 12 -25.55 -3.38 15.55
N ASN A 13 -25.75 -4.31 16.47
CA ASN A 13 -24.67 -4.99 17.17
C ASN A 13 -23.91 -5.96 16.24
N GLU A 14 -24.63 -6.69 15.39
CA GLU A 14 -24.03 -7.55 14.36
C GLU A 14 -23.20 -6.73 13.37
N GLN A 15 -23.74 -5.60 12.88
CA GLN A 15 -23.01 -4.72 11.97
C GLN A 15 -21.77 -4.11 12.63
N THR A 16 -21.86 -3.71 13.90
CA THR A 16 -20.72 -3.18 14.66
C THR A 16 -19.64 -4.25 14.83
N THR A 17 -20.03 -5.49 15.13
CA THR A 17 -19.09 -6.61 15.28
C THR A 17 -18.38 -6.92 13.96
N ALA A 18 -19.11 -6.96 12.84
CA ALA A 18 -18.55 -7.18 11.51
C ALA A 18 -17.57 -6.05 11.13
N TRP A 19 -17.91 -4.80 11.44
CA TRP A 19 -17.01 -3.66 11.22
C TRP A 19 -15.73 -3.76 12.06
N GLN A 20 -15.84 -4.09 13.34
CA GLN A 20 -14.67 -4.28 14.22
C GLN A 20 -13.75 -5.41 13.73
N ASP A 21 -14.32 -6.48 13.22
CA ASP A 21 -13.56 -7.60 12.64
C ASP A 21 -12.86 -7.18 11.34
N ALA A 22 -13.51 -6.39 10.48
CA ALA A 22 -12.88 -5.83 9.29
C ALA A 22 -11.71 -4.90 9.63
N VAL A 23 -11.88 -4.03 10.63
CA VAL A 23 -10.82 -3.13 11.12
C VAL A 23 -9.64 -3.94 11.67
N ARG A 24 -9.89 -4.93 12.52
CA ARG A 24 -8.81 -5.78 13.08
C ARG A 24 -8.00 -6.47 11.99
N ARG A 25 -8.67 -7.02 10.97
CA ARG A 25 -7.97 -7.63 9.82
C ARG A 25 -7.11 -6.63 9.06
N ALA A 26 -7.59 -5.40 8.89
CA ALA A 26 -6.82 -4.33 8.26
C ALA A 26 -5.61 -3.89 9.11
N GLU A 27 -5.75 -3.88 10.44
CA GLU A 27 -4.62 -3.68 11.35
C GLU A 27 -3.56 -4.79 11.20
N ASP A 28 -3.99 -6.03 10.94
CA ASP A 28 -3.13 -7.18 10.66
C ASP A 28 -2.59 -7.21 9.22
N GLY A 29 -2.82 -6.17 8.41
CA GLY A 29 -2.29 -6.05 7.05
C GLY A 29 -3.16 -6.68 5.97
N GLN A 30 -4.40 -7.08 6.28
CA GLN A 30 -5.29 -7.72 5.32
C GLN A 30 -6.30 -6.72 4.72
N SER A 31 -6.59 -6.84 3.42
CA SER A 31 -7.69 -6.10 2.79
C SER A 31 -9.01 -6.86 2.93
N VAL A 32 -10.08 -6.15 3.26
CA VAL A 32 -11.42 -6.73 3.46
C VAL A 32 -12.44 -6.07 2.54
N ALA A 33 -13.10 -6.88 1.72
CA ALA A 33 -14.16 -6.42 0.82
C ALA A 33 -15.45 -6.07 1.58
N ILE A 34 -16.02 -4.91 1.27
CA ILE A 34 -17.32 -4.46 1.75
C ILE A 34 -18.36 -4.78 0.69
N ILE A 35 -19.37 -5.57 1.08
CA ILE A 35 -20.49 -5.97 0.24
C ILE A 35 -21.75 -5.24 0.72
N ALA A 36 -22.42 -4.53 -0.19
CA ALA A 36 -23.72 -3.91 0.06
C ALA A 36 -24.68 -4.26 -1.09
N HIS A 37 -25.93 -4.57 -0.76
CA HIS A 37 -26.95 -4.95 -1.75
C HIS A 37 -26.56 -6.13 -2.66
N GLY A 38 -25.66 -7.02 -2.18
CA GLY A 38 -25.16 -8.16 -2.96
C GLY A 38 -23.99 -7.83 -3.88
N GLU A 39 -23.47 -6.60 -3.85
CA GLU A 39 -22.40 -6.12 -4.72
C GLU A 39 -21.19 -5.66 -3.90
N HIS A 40 -19.98 -5.82 -4.47
CA HIS A 40 -18.75 -5.26 -3.89
C HIS A 40 -18.72 -3.75 -4.14
N VAL A 41 -18.62 -2.98 -3.06
CA VAL A 41 -18.74 -1.52 -3.11
C VAL A 41 -17.49 -0.79 -2.63
N ALA A 42 -16.65 -1.41 -1.81
CA ALA A 42 -15.43 -0.82 -1.27
C ALA A 42 -14.50 -1.89 -0.68
N ASP A 43 -13.26 -1.50 -0.40
CA ASP A 43 -12.31 -2.28 0.39
C ASP A 43 -11.87 -1.48 1.62
N VAL A 44 -11.80 -2.15 2.77
CA VAL A 44 -11.06 -1.66 3.93
C VAL A 44 -9.64 -2.19 3.80
N VAL A 45 -8.67 -1.28 3.76
CA VAL A 45 -7.26 -1.61 3.55
C VAL A 45 -6.42 -1.13 4.75
N PRO A 46 -5.23 -1.71 4.96
CA PRO A 46 -4.31 -1.24 5.98
C PRO A 46 -3.98 0.24 5.83
N SER A 47 -3.72 0.91 6.96
CA SER A 47 -3.32 2.32 6.93
C SER A 47 -2.02 2.51 6.15
N GLY A 48 -1.98 3.55 5.31
CA GLY A 48 -0.83 3.86 4.44
C GLY A 48 -0.71 2.97 3.21
N GLU A 49 -1.55 1.94 3.04
CA GLU A 49 -1.45 1.02 1.89
C GLU A 49 -1.69 1.74 0.56
N LEU A 50 -2.67 2.64 0.51
CA LEU A 50 -2.94 3.44 -0.69
C LEU A 50 -1.79 4.41 -1.03
N ASP A 51 -1.12 4.97 -0.02
CA ASP A 51 0.02 5.86 -0.24
C ASP A 51 1.24 5.07 -0.76
N ARG A 52 1.50 3.87 -0.23
CA ARG A 52 2.54 2.96 -0.75
C ARG A 52 2.27 2.55 -2.20
N LEU A 53 1.01 2.23 -2.52
CA LEU A 53 0.61 1.90 -3.88
C LEU A 53 0.80 3.10 -4.81
N ARG A 54 0.45 4.32 -4.35
CA ARG A 54 0.65 5.54 -5.13
C ARG A 54 2.13 5.83 -5.36
N GLU A 55 2.99 5.70 -4.35
CA GLU A 55 4.44 5.85 -4.49
C GLU A 55 5.01 4.87 -5.55
N THR A 56 4.59 3.60 -5.48
CA THR A 56 4.99 2.58 -6.47
C THR A 56 4.54 2.98 -7.89
N ILE A 57 3.28 3.43 -8.03
CA ILE A 57 2.74 3.85 -9.32
C ILE A 57 3.48 5.08 -9.85
N GLU A 58 3.81 6.05 -9.00
CA GLU A 58 4.57 7.24 -9.39
C GLU A 58 5.93 6.87 -9.99
N VAL A 59 6.66 5.96 -9.35
CA VAL A 59 7.94 5.46 -9.86
C VAL A 59 7.76 4.67 -11.16
N LEU A 60 6.81 3.73 -11.21
CA LEU A 60 6.64 2.85 -12.38
C LEU A 60 5.91 3.52 -13.56
N SER A 61 5.29 4.67 -13.36
CA SER A 61 4.65 5.43 -14.45
C SER A 61 5.65 6.29 -15.23
N ASP A 62 6.84 6.56 -14.67
CA ASP A 62 7.91 7.30 -15.33
C ASP A 62 8.82 6.32 -16.12
N PRO A 63 8.85 6.38 -17.46
CA PRO A 63 9.74 5.54 -18.26
C PRO A 63 11.23 5.73 -17.95
N ALA A 64 11.64 6.95 -17.56
CA ALA A 64 13.03 7.22 -17.21
C ALA A 64 13.40 6.58 -15.87
N ALA A 65 12.51 6.65 -14.88
CA ALA A 65 12.68 5.97 -13.61
C ALA A 65 12.76 4.45 -13.80
N ARG A 66 11.91 3.88 -14.67
CA ARG A 66 11.97 2.45 -15.02
C ARG A 66 13.28 2.04 -15.66
N ALA A 67 13.75 2.80 -16.66
CA ALA A 67 15.04 2.53 -17.29
C ALA A 67 16.20 2.62 -16.29
N ALA A 68 16.14 3.56 -15.34
CA ALA A 68 17.13 3.68 -14.28
C ALA A 68 17.12 2.49 -13.31
N LEU A 69 15.94 1.94 -12.99
CA LEU A 69 15.82 0.72 -12.18
C LEU A 69 16.42 -0.50 -12.92
N GLU A 70 16.11 -0.67 -14.20
CA GLU A 70 16.66 -1.77 -15.01
C GLU A 70 18.19 -1.69 -15.15
N GLU A 71 18.74 -0.48 -15.25
CA GLU A 71 20.20 -0.28 -15.26
C GLU A 71 20.82 -0.60 -13.89
N ALA A 72 20.19 -0.14 -12.80
CA ALA A 72 20.66 -0.42 -11.45
C ALA A 72 20.69 -1.92 -11.14
N ASP A 73 19.64 -2.67 -11.54
CA ASP A 73 19.60 -4.12 -11.40
C ASP A 73 20.75 -4.80 -12.14
N ARG A 74 21.04 -4.35 -13.37
CA ARG A 74 22.17 -4.87 -14.15
C ARG A 74 23.51 -4.59 -13.47
N SER A 75 23.73 -3.36 -12.98
CA SER A 75 24.95 -3.02 -12.23
C SER A 75 25.13 -3.90 -10.99
N ILE A 76 24.05 -4.21 -10.27
CA ILE A 76 24.08 -5.13 -9.13
C ILE A 76 24.48 -6.54 -9.57
N GLU A 77 23.87 -7.06 -10.63
CA GLU A 77 24.18 -8.39 -11.17
C GLU A 77 25.63 -8.51 -11.68
N GLU A 78 26.15 -7.45 -12.29
CA GLU A 78 27.52 -7.38 -12.80
C GLU A 78 28.54 -7.10 -11.68
N GLY A 79 28.08 -6.80 -10.47
CA GLY A 79 28.93 -6.43 -9.32
C GLY A 79 29.53 -5.02 -9.45
N ASP A 80 29.01 -4.19 -10.35
CA ASP A 80 29.35 -2.77 -10.48
C ASP A 80 28.65 -1.94 -9.39
N VAL A 81 29.01 -2.24 -8.14
CA VAL A 81 28.45 -1.60 -6.96
C VAL A 81 29.56 -1.08 -6.05
N VAL A 82 29.30 0.06 -5.41
CA VAL A 82 30.19 0.63 -4.40
C VAL A 82 29.53 0.48 -3.05
N GLU A 83 30.13 -0.35 -2.18
CA GLU A 83 29.62 -0.62 -0.84
C GLU A 83 30.47 0.04 0.24
N GLY A 84 29.81 0.55 1.28
CA GLY A 84 30.47 1.11 2.45
C GLY A 84 30.75 2.62 2.34
N VAL A 85 30.65 3.29 3.49
CA VAL A 85 30.71 4.76 3.58
C VAL A 85 32.03 5.32 3.05
N ASP A 86 33.14 4.63 3.33
CA ASP A 86 34.48 5.07 2.90
C ASP A 86 34.67 4.95 1.39
N ALA A 87 34.17 3.87 0.78
CA ALA A 87 34.24 3.68 -0.67
C ALA A 87 33.35 4.70 -1.41
N ILE A 88 32.16 4.99 -0.88
CA ILE A 88 31.28 6.05 -1.40
C ILE A 88 31.97 7.42 -1.32
N ARG A 89 32.61 7.74 -0.19
CA ARG A 89 33.32 9.01 -0.02
C ARG A 89 34.46 9.16 -1.03
N ALA A 90 35.28 8.12 -1.22
CA ALA A 90 36.36 8.12 -2.20
C ALA A 90 35.85 8.33 -3.63
N LEU A 91 34.72 7.69 -4.00
CA LEU A 91 34.09 7.88 -5.32
C LEU A 91 33.63 9.33 -5.53
N VAL A 92 33.02 9.95 -4.52
CA VAL A 92 32.54 11.34 -4.59
C VAL A 92 33.70 12.33 -4.70
N GLU A 93 34.79 12.08 -3.98
CA GLU A 93 36.00 12.91 -4.01
C GLU A 93 36.75 12.81 -5.35
N GLY A 94 36.78 11.62 -5.97
CA GLY A 94 37.39 11.40 -7.29
C GLY A 94 36.62 11.98 -8.49
N ARG A 95 35.38 12.46 -8.30
CA ARG A 95 34.58 13.14 -9.33
C ARG A 95 34.72 14.66 -9.36
N LYS A 96 35.48 15.26 -8.44
CA LYS A 96 35.79 16.70 -8.41
C LYS A 96 37.09 17.01 -9.14
#